data_AF-A0A6A6E9G4-F1
#
_entry.id   AF-A0A6A6E9G4-F1
#
_cell.length_a   1.000
_cell.length_b   1.000
_cell.length_c   1.000
_cell.angle_alpha   90.00
_cell.angle_beta   90.00
_cell.angle_gamma   90.00
#
_symmetry.space_group_name_H-M   'P 1'
#
loop_
_entity.id
_entity.type
_entity.pdbx_description
1 polymer ?
#
loop_
_entity_poly.entity_id
_entity_poly.type
_entity_poly.pdbx_seq_one_letter_code
_entity_poly.pdbx_strand_id
1 'polypeptide(L)'
;YSTQWIEKLEGNIPETYSTELVQWLCISLVFSKASLFKAITRTALRQAAGPVETLGLPIRDCVAGEKSHRSVTIEQLLSGLETLLDNLRLDQTECNFECNAMQYGTLIKELRYRGLLFPRPETPFLGYS
;
A
#
# COMPACT_ATOMS: atom_id res chain seq x y z
N TYR A 1 14.40 -5.39 -31.90
CA TYR A 1 15.53 -4.49 -31.58
C TYR A 1 15.49 -3.96 -30.16
N SER A 2 14.33 -3.67 -29.54
CA SER A 2 14.30 -3.11 -28.19
C SER A 2 14.64 -4.08 -27.05
N THR A 3 14.48 -5.39 -27.26
CA THR A 3 14.70 -6.43 -26.23
C THR A 3 16.17 -6.55 -25.81
N GLN A 4 17.12 -6.39 -26.73
CA GLN A 4 18.55 -6.57 -26.45
C GLN A 4 19.14 -5.50 -25.52
N TRP A 5 18.63 -4.26 -25.55
CA TRP A 5 19.09 -3.23 -24.62
C TRP A 5 18.36 -3.33 -23.28
N ILE A 6 17.07 -3.70 -23.28
CA ILE A 6 16.29 -3.91 -22.05
C ILE A 6 16.92 -5.02 -21.20
N GLU A 7 17.25 -6.17 -21.80
CA GLU A 7 17.88 -7.30 -21.09
C GLU A 7 19.25 -6.93 -20.49
N LYS A 8 20.03 -6.06 -21.14
CA LYS A 8 21.30 -5.55 -20.60
C LYS A 8 21.13 -4.55 -19.45
N LEU A 9 19.97 -3.89 -19.39
CA LEU A 9 19.65 -2.86 -18.41
C LEU A 9 18.82 -3.41 -17.23
N GLU A 10 18.22 -4.61 -17.35
CA GLU A 10 17.51 -5.31 -16.26
C GLU A 10 18.37 -5.51 -15.01
N GLY A 11 19.70 -5.60 -15.14
CA GLY A 11 20.62 -5.65 -13.99
C GLY A 11 20.79 -4.34 -13.22
N ASN A 12 20.23 -3.23 -13.73
CA ASN A 12 20.32 -1.88 -13.14
C ASN A 12 18.95 -1.35 -12.70
N ILE A 13 17.97 -2.23 -12.45
CA ILE A 13 16.66 -1.80 -11.95
C ILE A 13 16.85 -1.33 -10.51
N PRO A 14 16.41 -0.09 -10.17
CA PRO A 14 16.47 0.38 -8.80
C PRO A 14 15.69 -0.54 -7.86
N GLU A 15 16.26 -0.88 -6.71
CA GLU A 15 15.54 -1.59 -5.65
C GLU A 15 14.70 -0.66 -4.78
N THR A 16 14.88 0.65 -4.95
CA THR A 16 14.19 1.70 -4.19
C THR A 16 13.27 2.54 -5.06
N TYR A 17 12.22 3.12 -4.46
CA TYR A 17 11.35 4.06 -5.14
C TYR A 17 12.12 5.34 -5.50
N SER A 18 12.38 5.51 -6.79
CA SER A 18 13.08 6.66 -7.37
C SER A 18 12.47 7.06 -8.72
N THR A 19 12.88 8.21 -9.26
CA THR A 19 12.48 8.66 -10.59
C THR A 19 12.85 7.64 -11.67
N GLU A 20 14.00 6.98 -11.53
CA GLU A 20 14.46 5.90 -12.42
C GLU A 20 13.55 4.67 -12.34
N LEU A 21 13.02 4.32 -11.15
CA LEU A 21 12.07 3.22 -11.00
C LEU A 21 10.77 3.50 -11.78
N VAL A 22 10.29 4.75 -11.78
CA VAL A 22 9.11 5.17 -12.54
C VAL A 22 9.38 5.14 -14.05
N GLN A 23 10.58 5.52 -14.50
CA GLN A 23 10.97 5.37 -15.91
C GLN A 23 11.00 3.90 -16.34
N TRP A 24 11.51 3.03 -15.48
CA TRP A 24 11.49 1.58 -15.69
C TRP A 24 10.07 1.00 -15.75
N LEU A 25 9.17 1.52 -14.92
CA LEU A 25 7.75 1.19 -14.98
C LEU A 25 7.17 1.53 -16.36
N CYS A 26 7.48 2.70 -16.91
CA CYS A 26 7.06 3.09 -18.27
C CYS A 26 7.66 2.20 -19.36
N ILE A 27 8.96 1.93 -19.28
CA ILE A 27 9.65 1.06 -20.24
C ILE A 27 8.98 -0.32 -20.25
N SER A 28 8.77 -0.91 -19.07
CA SER A 28 8.12 -2.21 -18.96
C SER A 28 6.69 -2.24 -19.49
N LEU A 29 5.95 -1.14 -19.36
CA LEU A 29 4.60 -0.97 -19.89
C LEU A 29 4.60 -0.83 -21.43
N VAL A 30 5.39 0.09 -21.98
CA VAL A 30 5.49 0.36 -23.44
C VAL A 30 5.96 -0.88 -24.20
N PHE A 31 6.89 -1.64 -23.62
CA PHE A 31 7.41 -2.86 -24.24
C PHE A 31 6.67 -4.13 -23.82
N SER A 32 5.54 -4.01 -23.09
CA SER A 32 4.69 -5.13 -22.68
C SER A 32 5.42 -6.27 -21.94
N LYS A 33 6.41 -5.92 -21.11
CA LYS A 33 7.21 -6.87 -20.32
C LYS A 33 6.54 -7.14 -18.98
N ALA A 34 5.59 -8.06 -18.95
CA ALA A 34 4.74 -8.33 -17.78
C ALA A 34 5.51 -8.70 -16.49
N SER A 35 6.57 -9.50 -16.60
CA SER A 35 7.41 -9.90 -15.44
C SER A 35 8.13 -8.70 -14.83
N LEU A 36 8.74 -7.88 -15.70
CA LEU A 36 9.47 -6.67 -15.34
C LEU A 36 8.51 -5.63 -14.72
N PHE A 37 7.36 -5.40 -15.37
CA PHE A 37 6.31 -4.52 -14.87
C PHE A 37 5.87 -4.93 -13.47
N LYS A 38 5.56 -6.22 -13.26
CA LYS A 38 5.13 -6.72 -11.94
C LYS A 38 6.20 -6.51 -10.85
N ALA A 39 7.47 -6.73 -11.17
CA ALA A 39 8.56 -6.53 -10.21
C ALA A 39 8.70 -5.07 -9.80
N ILE A 40 8.71 -4.16 -10.78
CA ILE A 40 8.88 -2.71 -10.58
C ILE A 40 7.66 -2.13 -9.86
N THR A 41 6.44 -2.47 -10.29
CA THR A 41 5.20 -2.01 -9.66
C THR A 41 5.13 -2.44 -8.20
N ARG A 42 5.55 -3.68 -7.87
CA ARG A 42 5.61 -4.15 -6.49
C ARG A 42 6.56 -3.32 -5.63
N THR A 43 7.74 -2.98 -6.14
CA THR A 43 8.72 -2.13 -5.43
C THR A 43 8.17 -0.72 -5.26
N ALA A 44 7.58 -0.15 -6.32
CA ALA A 44 7.00 1.19 -6.28
C ALA A 44 5.86 1.29 -5.27
N LEU A 45 4.95 0.31 -5.25
CA LEU A 45 3.82 0.31 -4.31
C LEU A 45 4.21 0.08 -2.86
N ARG A 46 5.25 -0.72 -2.60
CA ARG A 46 5.73 -0.98 -1.23
C ARG A 46 6.39 0.23 -0.59
N GLN A 47 7.01 1.07 -1.40
CA GLN A 47 7.87 2.16 -0.90
C GLN A 47 7.29 3.54 -1.14
N ALA A 48 6.28 3.68 -1.99
CA ALA A 48 5.62 4.95 -2.19
C ALA A 48 4.77 5.32 -0.96
N ALA A 49 5.15 6.40 -0.29
CA ALA A 49 4.36 7.02 0.78
C ALA A 49 3.11 7.79 0.26
N GLY A 50 2.87 7.76 -1.06
CA GLY A 50 1.79 8.47 -1.73
C GLY A 50 1.57 7.99 -3.18
N PRO A 51 0.74 8.68 -3.98
CA PRO A 51 0.53 8.34 -5.38
C PRO A 51 1.86 8.32 -6.15
N VAL A 52 2.08 7.29 -6.96
CA VAL A 52 3.25 7.23 -7.85
C VAL A 52 3.21 8.45 -8.78
N GLU A 53 4.25 9.26 -8.71
CA GLU A 53 4.36 10.50 -9.48
C GLU A 53 4.48 10.13 -10.96
N THR A 54 3.47 10.46 -11.76
CA THR A 54 3.35 9.89 -13.11
C THR A 54 4.25 10.54 -14.16
N LEU A 55 5.09 11.51 -13.78
CA LEU A 55 6.07 12.21 -14.64
C LEU A 55 5.52 12.65 -16.02
N GLY A 56 4.19 12.83 -16.16
CA GLY A 56 3.52 13.16 -17.43
C GLY A 56 3.31 11.98 -18.40
N LEU A 57 3.59 10.74 -18.01
CA LEU A 57 3.57 9.54 -18.87
C LEU A 57 2.19 8.83 -18.86
N PRO A 58 1.83 8.07 -19.91
CA PRO A 58 0.55 7.37 -20.05
C PRO A 58 0.45 6.11 -19.15
N ILE A 59 0.84 6.22 -17.88
CA ILE A 59 0.79 5.19 -16.84
C ILE A 59 -0.56 5.25 -16.08
N ARG A 60 -1.33 6.32 -16.29
CA ARG A 60 -2.53 6.68 -15.51
C ARG A 60 -3.53 5.53 -15.36
N ASP A 61 -3.77 4.75 -16.40
CA ASP A 61 -4.86 3.76 -16.39
C ASP A 61 -4.52 2.48 -15.61
N CYS A 62 -3.26 2.01 -15.68
CA CYS A 62 -2.84 0.81 -14.94
C CYS A 62 -2.65 1.10 -13.44
N VAL A 63 -2.07 2.25 -13.10
CA VAL A 63 -1.85 2.64 -11.70
C VAL A 63 -3.13 3.08 -11.01
N ALA A 64 -4.13 3.60 -11.74
CA ALA A 64 -5.44 3.91 -11.16
C ALA A 64 -6.15 2.66 -10.62
N GLY A 65 -6.08 1.53 -11.35
CA GLY A 65 -6.63 0.24 -10.90
C GLY A 65 -5.96 -0.27 -9.62
N GLU A 66 -4.64 -0.14 -9.52
CA GLU A 66 -3.87 -0.62 -8.36
C GLU A 66 -3.94 0.32 -7.15
N LYS A 67 -4.06 1.64 -7.39
CA LYS A 67 -4.39 2.66 -6.37
C LYS A 67 -5.75 2.39 -5.73
N SER A 68 -6.72 1.92 -6.53
CA SER A 68 -8.02 1.48 -6.03
C SER A 68 -7.86 0.25 -5.12
N HIS A 69 -7.11 -0.76 -5.56
CA HIS A 69 -6.93 -1.97 -4.76
C HIS A 69 -6.24 -1.71 -3.42
N ARG A 70 -5.18 -0.90 -3.39
CA ARG A 70 -4.50 -0.51 -2.14
C ARG A 70 -5.45 0.21 -1.19
N SER A 71 -6.22 1.18 -1.70
CA SER A 71 -7.15 1.95 -0.89
C SER A 71 -8.25 1.04 -0.31
N VAL A 72 -8.75 0.08 -1.09
CA VAL A 72 -9.70 -0.93 -0.63
C VAL A 72 -9.10 -1.81 0.47
N THR A 73 -7.85 -2.28 0.32
CA THR A 73 -7.20 -3.11 1.33
C THR A 73 -6.97 -2.36 2.64
N ILE A 74 -6.52 -1.10 2.57
CA ILE A 74 -6.33 -0.26 3.77
C ILE A 74 -7.67 0.01 4.44
N GLU A 75 -8.71 0.32 3.67
CA GLU A 75 -10.07 0.52 4.20
C GLU A 75 -10.62 -0.74 4.88
N GLN A 76 -10.42 -1.92 4.29
CA GLN A 76 -10.80 -3.21 4.89
C GLN A 76 -10.07 -3.47 6.21
N LEU A 77 -8.76 -3.15 6.27
CA LEU A 77 -7.99 -3.28 7.50
C LEU A 77 -8.51 -2.33 8.59
N LEU A 78 -8.72 -1.06 8.26
CA LEU A 78 -9.24 -0.06 9.20
C LEU A 78 -10.63 -0.46 9.70
N SER A 79 -11.52 -0.89 8.80
CA SER A 79 -12.85 -1.37 9.16
C SER A 79 -12.79 -2.61 10.07
N GLY A 80 -11.84 -3.52 9.83
CA GLY A 80 -11.62 -4.68 10.70
C GLY A 80 -11.13 -4.29 12.10
N LEU A 81 -10.27 -3.29 12.21
CA LEU A 81 -9.80 -2.75 13.49
C LEU A 81 -10.92 -2.05 14.27
N GLU A 82 -11.77 -1.29 13.58
CA GLU A 82 -12.98 -0.66 14.16
C GLU A 82 -13.94 -1.73 14.70
N THR A 83 -14.22 -2.76 13.89
CA THR A 83 -15.06 -3.90 14.30
C THR A 83 -14.48 -4.61 15.52
N LEU A 84 -13.17 -4.83 15.56
CA LEU A 84 -12.51 -5.46 16.72
C LEU A 84 -12.62 -4.59 17.98
N LEU A 85 -12.43 -3.26 17.87
CA LEU A 85 -12.62 -2.33 18.98
C LEU A 85 -14.05 -2.41 19.53
N ASP A 86 -15.06 -2.44 18.65
CA ASP A 86 -16.46 -2.54 19.07
C ASP A 86 -16.76 -3.90 19.73
N ASN A 87 -16.26 -5.00 19.17
CA ASN A 87 -16.44 -6.33 19.75
C ASN A 87 -15.81 -6.42 21.14
N LEU A 88 -14.61 -5.89 21.33
CA LEU A 88 -13.94 -5.84 22.63
C LEU A 88 -14.65 -4.92 23.62
N ARG A 89 -15.20 -3.80 23.14
CA ARG A 89 -15.94 -2.84 23.97
C ARG A 89 -17.28 -3.39 24.45
N LEU A 90 -17.95 -4.18 23.62
CA LEU A 90 -19.27 -4.76 23.87
C LEU A 90 -19.21 -6.16 24.47
N ASP A 91 -18.01 -6.65 24.81
CA ASP A 91 -17.77 -8.01 25.30
C ASP A 91 -18.35 -9.11 24.37
N GLN A 92 -18.34 -8.87 23.05
CA GLN A 92 -18.84 -9.79 22.02
C GLN A 92 -17.77 -10.77 21.52
N THR A 93 -16.79 -11.08 22.35
CA THR A 93 -15.74 -12.06 22.06
C THR A 93 -15.93 -13.31 22.91
N GLU A 94 -15.15 -14.36 22.66
CA GLU A 94 -15.14 -15.56 23.51
C GLU A 94 -14.40 -15.34 24.86
N CYS A 95 -13.82 -14.16 25.09
CA CYS A 95 -13.09 -13.83 26.31
C CYS A 95 -13.96 -13.17 27.39
N ASN A 96 -13.51 -13.18 28.64
CA ASN A 96 -14.19 -12.49 29.74
C ASN A 96 -13.93 -10.98 29.74
N PHE A 97 -14.67 -10.25 30.58
CA PHE A 97 -14.59 -8.80 30.72
C PHE A 97 -13.16 -8.30 30.94
N GLU A 98 -12.41 -8.89 31.87
CA GLU A 98 -11.05 -8.44 32.19
C GLU A 98 -10.09 -8.62 31.00
N CYS A 99 -10.20 -9.74 30.29
CA CYS A 99 -9.45 -10.00 29.08
C CYS A 99 -9.80 -8.99 27.98
N ASN A 100 -11.10 -8.74 27.75
CA ASN A 100 -11.57 -7.78 26.75
C ASN A 100 -11.11 -6.36 27.08
N ALA A 101 -11.21 -5.94 28.34
CA ALA A 101 -10.74 -4.64 28.81
C ALA A 101 -9.23 -4.46 28.58
N MET A 102 -8.43 -5.49 28.85
CA MET A 102 -6.99 -5.47 28.63
C MET A 102 -6.64 -5.38 27.13
N GLN A 103 -7.29 -6.20 26.30
CA GLN A 103 -7.10 -6.18 24.85
C GLN A 103 -7.53 -4.86 24.24
N TYR A 104 -8.70 -4.34 24.63
CA TYR A 104 -9.22 -3.04 24.21
C TYR A 104 -8.25 -1.92 24.56
N GLY A 105 -7.80 -1.88 25.83
CA GLY A 105 -6.84 -0.89 26.32
C GLY A 105 -5.49 -0.95 25.60
N THR A 106 -5.05 -2.13 25.18
CA THR A 106 -3.82 -2.30 24.40
C THR A 106 -4.00 -1.81 22.97
N LEU A 107 -5.08 -2.26 22.32
CA LEU A 107 -5.38 -1.93 20.92
C LEU A 107 -5.58 -0.42 20.75
N ILE A 108 -6.35 0.22 21.62
CA ILE A 108 -6.61 1.66 21.54
C ILE A 108 -5.32 2.49 21.72
N LYS A 109 -4.38 2.04 22.57
CA LYS A 109 -3.09 2.70 22.78
C LYS A 109 -2.20 2.59 21.54
N GLU A 110 -2.11 1.39 20.94
CA GLU A 110 -1.33 1.16 19.73
C GLU A 110 -1.87 1.95 18.54
N LEU A 111 -3.19 1.92 18.33
CA LEU A 111 -3.82 2.68 17.26
C LEU A 111 -3.63 4.19 17.43
N ARG A 112 -3.65 4.69 18.67
CA ARG A 112 -3.34 6.09 18.95
C ARG A 112 -1.88 6.42 18.67
N TYR A 113 -0.95 5.59 19.13
CA TYR A 113 0.49 5.76 18.90
C TYR A 113 0.83 5.80 17.40
N ARG A 114 0.13 5.00 16.60
CA ARG A 114 0.28 4.92 15.14
C ARG A 114 -0.54 5.96 14.36
N GLY A 115 -1.28 6.84 15.04
CA GLY A 115 -2.10 7.85 14.38
C GLY A 115 -3.25 7.29 13.54
N LEU A 116 -3.85 6.17 13.98
CA LEU A 116 -4.96 5.48 13.31
C LEU A 116 -6.32 5.75 13.96
N LEU A 117 -6.34 6.29 15.18
CA LEU A 117 -7.57 6.45 15.97
C LEU A 117 -8.26 7.81 15.75
N PHE A 118 -7.49 8.91 15.68
CA PHE A 118 -8.01 10.27 15.53
C PHE A 118 -6.99 11.24 14.90
N PRO A 119 -7.30 11.88 13.76
CA PRO A 119 -8.40 11.52 12.85
C PRO A 119 -8.17 10.14 12.23
N ARG A 120 -9.26 9.48 11.83
CA ARG A 120 -9.17 8.26 11.00
C ARG A 120 -8.41 8.60 9.71
N PRO A 121 -7.48 7.74 9.24
CA PRO A 121 -6.86 7.93 7.94
C PRO A 121 -7.92 8.01 6.86
N GLU A 122 -7.82 9.00 5.97
CA GLU A 122 -8.73 9.16 4.83
C GLU A 122 -8.02 8.85 3.53
N THR A 123 -8.78 8.43 2.50
CA THR A 123 -8.26 8.20 1.16
C THR A 123 -7.56 9.47 0.63
N PRO A 124 -6.36 9.37 0.03
CA PRO A 124 -5.68 8.17 -0.45
C PRO A 124 -4.67 7.57 0.56
N PHE A 125 -4.85 7.77 1.87
CA PHE A 125 -4.01 7.22 2.94
C PHE A 125 -2.53 7.60 2.78
N LEU A 126 -2.27 8.91 2.64
CA LEU A 126 -0.91 9.45 2.52
C LEU A 126 -0.12 9.21 3.81
N GLY A 127 1.13 8.73 3.69
CA GLY A 127 2.01 8.48 4.83
C GLY A 127 1.82 7.12 5.52
N TYR A 128 0.91 6.27 5.02
CA TYR A 128 0.72 4.90 5.48
C TYR A 128 1.21 3.92 4.39
N SER A 129 2.20 3.09 4.73
CA SER A 129 2.86 2.11 3.85
C SER A 129 2.88 0.73 4.47
#